data_AF-A0A430AT92-F1
#
_entry.id   AF-A0A430AT92-F1
#
_cell.length_a   1.000
_cell.length_b   1.000
_cell.length_c   1.000
_cell.angle_alpha   90.00
_cell.angle_beta   90.00
_cell.angle_gamma   90.00
#
_symmetry.space_group_name_H-M   'P 1'
#
loop_
_entity.id
_entity.type
_entity.pdbx_description
1 polymer ?
#
loop_
_entity_poly.entity_id
_entity_poly.type
_entity_poly.pdbx_seq_one_letter_code
_entity_poly.pdbx_strand_id
1 'polypeptide(L)'
;MRKGLKETYDWYESRGKQLIDKYTNVGEYVKKYNKVNGTNEVSGVYMICFNNLPIAIGESSQMGVRFMEHVRALEEDGKELWGVNIEEIKAGKITIKIEVLKTGLLNEIDRRDAEIGEINEYQPIFQVEYEKYYPNDKAQKQNGRWLLRHEIREDQYIKRKYRRERIKEFLDL
;
A
#
# COMPACT_ATOMS: atom_id res chain seq x y z
N MET A 1 -19.62 -5.16 -8.09
CA MET A 1 -18.22 -5.42 -7.68
C MET A 1 -17.31 -4.80 -8.73
N ARG A 2 -16.31 -3.98 -8.35
CA ARG A 2 -15.30 -3.50 -9.31
C ARG A 2 -14.62 -4.74 -9.92
N LYS A 3 -14.41 -4.76 -11.23
CA LYS A 3 -13.90 -5.93 -11.98
C LYS A 3 -12.64 -6.55 -11.33
N GLY A 4 -11.69 -5.71 -10.90
CA GLY A 4 -10.46 -6.17 -10.24
C GLY A 4 -10.61 -6.78 -8.83
N LEU A 5 -11.67 -6.44 -8.09
CA LEU A 5 -11.88 -6.99 -6.74
C LEU A 5 -12.31 -8.46 -6.81
N LYS A 6 -13.21 -8.79 -7.73
CA LYS A 6 -13.66 -10.18 -7.95
C LYS A 6 -12.47 -11.06 -8.38
N GLU A 7 -11.70 -10.59 -9.35
CA GLU A 7 -10.51 -11.32 -9.84
C GLU A 7 -9.48 -11.56 -8.73
N THR A 8 -9.31 -10.60 -7.80
CA THR A 8 -8.41 -10.76 -6.65
C THR A 8 -8.89 -11.84 -5.70
N TYR A 9 -10.19 -11.92 -5.41
CA TYR A 9 -10.73 -13.01 -4.60
C TYR A 9 -10.63 -14.37 -5.31
N ASP A 10 -10.99 -14.44 -6.59
CA ASP A 10 -10.90 -15.67 -7.37
C ASP A 10 -9.45 -16.20 -7.44
N TRP A 11 -8.48 -15.29 -7.58
CA TRP A 11 -7.05 -15.62 -7.48
C TRP A 11 -6.68 -16.14 -6.08
N TYR A 12 -7.13 -15.47 -5.02
CA TYR A 12 -6.82 -15.85 -3.64
C TYR A 12 -7.34 -17.26 -3.30
N GLU A 13 -8.60 -17.54 -3.66
CA GLU A 13 -9.25 -18.83 -3.39
C GLU A 13 -8.68 -19.97 -4.24
N SER A 14 -8.18 -19.69 -5.46
CA SER A 14 -7.61 -20.72 -6.33
C SER A 14 -6.17 -21.10 -5.95
N ARG A 15 -5.29 -20.12 -5.74
CA ARG A 15 -3.87 -20.38 -5.41
C ARG A 15 -3.22 -19.35 -4.49
N GLY A 16 -3.75 -18.13 -4.42
CA GLY A 16 -3.12 -17.04 -3.68
C GLY A 16 -2.94 -17.32 -2.18
N LYS A 17 -3.87 -18.06 -1.55
CA LYS A 17 -3.77 -18.46 -0.14
C LYS A 17 -2.46 -19.21 0.18
N GLN A 18 -2.10 -20.20 -0.64
CA GLN A 18 -0.87 -20.98 -0.44
C GLN A 18 0.37 -20.12 -0.61
N LEU A 19 0.33 -19.17 -1.57
CA LEU A 19 1.45 -18.29 -1.85
C LEU A 19 1.67 -17.29 -0.71
N ILE A 20 0.59 -16.66 -0.21
CA ILE A 20 0.62 -15.75 0.94
C ILE A 20 1.10 -16.47 2.19
N ASP A 21 0.51 -17.63 2.52
CA ASP A 21 0.85 -18.40 3.72
C ASP A 21 2.32 -18.87 3.72
N LYS A 22 2.87 -19.17 2.53
CA LYS A 22 4.24 -19.72 2.40
C LYS A 22 5.32 -18.64 2.36
N TYR A 23 5.07 -17.50 1.71
CA TYR A 23 6.11 -16.53 1.39
C TYR A 23 5.94 -15.17 2.07
N THR A 24 4.92 -15.00 2.91
CA THR A 24 4.69 -13.77 3.69
C THR A 24 4.30 -14.11 5.13
N ASN A 25 4.26 -13.09 5.99
CA ASN A 25 3.83 -13.20 7.39
C ASN A 25 2.34 -12.85 7.62
N VAL A 26 1.56 -12.55 6.58
CA VAL A 26 0.19 -12.02 6.74
C VAL A 26 -0.93 -13.02 6.45
N GLY A 27 -0.62 -14.30 6.31
CA GLY A 27 -1.59 -15.36 6.03
C GLY A 27 -2.80 -15.36 6.95
N GLU A 28 -2.57 -15.40 8.27
CA GLU A 28 -3.65 -15.36 9.27
C GLU A 28 -4.45 -14.05 9.23
N TYR A 29 -3.78 -12.93 8.99
CA TYR A 29 -4.44 -11.64 8.86
C TYR A 29 -5.38 -11.61 7.65
N VAL A 30 -4.90 -12.05 6.48
CA VAL A 30 -5.70 -12.09 5.24
C VAL A 30 -6.87 -13.07 5.40
N LYS A 31 -6.66 -14.26 5.98
CA LYS A 31 -7.74 -15.22 6.25
C LYS A 31 -8.86 -14.61 7.09
N LYS A 32 -8.50 -13.81 8.10
CA LYS A 32 -9.47 -13.18 9.00
C LYS A 32 -10.19 -12.00 8.36
N TYR A 33 -9.49 -11.21 7.54
CA TYR A 33 -9.94 -9.86 7.18
C TYR A 33 -10.12 -9.60 5.68
N ASN A 34 -9.86 -10.57 4.79
CA ASN A 34 -9.97 -10.34 3.36
C ASN A 34 -11.36 -9.87 2.90
N LYS A 35 -12.43 -10.21 3.59
CA LYS A 35 -13.82 -9.79 3.27
C LYS A 35 -14.34 -8.64 4.13
N VAL A 36 -13.55 -8.14 5.09
CA VAL A 36 -13.96 -7.08 6.02
C VAL A 36 -13.58 -5.72 5.44
N ASN A 37 -14.51 -4.77 5.40
CA ASN A 37 -14.26 -3.43 4.87
C ASN A 37 -14.68 -2.37 5.88
N GLY A 38 -13.87 -1.32 6.04
CA GLY A 38 -14.26 -0.12 6.77
C GLY A 38 -14.41 -0.32 8.28
N THR A 39 -13.51 -1.09 8.90
CA THR A 39 -13.45 -1.25 10.36
C THR A 39 -12.08 -0.85 10.92
N ASN A 40 -12.00 -0.62 12.23
CA ASN A 40 -10.77 -0.19 12.88
C ASN A 40 -9.65 -1.21 12.72
N GLU A 41 -9.96 -2.50 12.69
CA GLU A 41 -8.98 -3.59 12.62
C GLU A 41 -8.31 -3.71 11.25
N VAL A 42 -8.98 -3.22 10.20
CA VAL A 42 -8.57 -3.42 8.80
C VAL A 42 -8.23 -2.15 8.06
N SER A 43 -8.51 -1.00 8.69
CA SER A 43 -8.28 0.33 8.13
C SER A 43 -7.06 0.96 8.78
N GLY A 44 -6.06 1.30 7.97
CA GLY A 44 -4.77 1.72 8.50
C GLY A 44 -3.65 1.86 7.49
N VAL A 45 -2.42 1.79 7.99
CA VAL A 45 -1.16 1.95 7.24
C VAL A 45 -0.30 0.72 7.46
N TYR A 46 0.36 0.27 6.40
CA TYR A 46 1.24 -0.88 6.41
C TYR A 46 2.52 -0.61 5.61
N MET A 47 3.54 -1.41 5.88
CA MET A 47 4.83 -1.41 5.20
C MET A 47 5.10 -2.78 4.60
N ILE A 48 5.65 -2.81 3.39
CA ILE A 48 6.12 -4.01 2.71
C ILE A 48 7.64 -3.96 2.74
N CYS A 49 8.26 -5.03 3.20
CA CYS A 49 9.70 -5.18 3.33
C CYS A 49 10.19 -6.39 2.52
N PHE A 50 11.32 -6.22 1.84
CA PHE A 50 12.11 -7.32 1.26
C PHE A 50 13.41 -7.43 2.02
N ASN A 51 13.73 -8.61 2.55
CA ASN A 51 14.92 -8.84 3.39
C ASN A 51 15.04 -7.84 4.56
N ASN A 52 13.89 -7.49 5.16
CA ASN A 52 13.74 -6.47 6.22
C ASN A 52 14.05 -5.02 5.79
N LEU A 53 14.25 -4.74 4.50
CA LEU A 53 14.38 -3.38 4.00
C LEU A 53 13.00 -2.82 3.61
N PRO A 54 12.63 -1.62 4.09
CA PRO A 54 11.39 -0.94 3.69
C PRO A 54 11.34 -0.71 2.18
N ILE A 55 10.45 -1.42 1.49
CA ILE A 55 10.27 -1.27 0.05
C ILE A 55 9.17 -0.28 -0.25
N ALA A 56 8.01 -0.48 0.38
CA ALA A 56 6.84 0.36 0.13
C ALA A 56 5.99 0.54 1.36
N ILE A 57 5.44 1.74 1.54
CA ILE A 57 4.38 2.00 2.52
C ILE A 57 3.07 2.33 1.79
N GLY A 58 1.96 1.84 2.34
CA GLY A 58 0.63 2.03 1.78
C GLY A 58 -0.44 2.20 2.84
N GLU A 59 -1.51 2.92 2.52
CA GLU A 59 -2.75 2.93 3.31
C GLU A 59 -3.88 2.11 2.66
N SER A 60 -4.86 1.73 3.47
CA SER A 60 -6.09 1.10 2.99
C SER A 60 -7.20 1.14 4.02
N SER A 61 -8.45 1.21 3.56
CA SER A 61 -9.64 0.90 4.37
C SER A 61 -9.92 -0.60 4.49
N GLN A 62 -9.19 -1.43 3.74
CA GLN A 62 -9.31 -2.88 3.67
C GLN A 62 -7.92 -3.49 3.41
N MET A 63 -7.05 -3.51 4.42
CA MET A 63 -5.66 -3.99 4.29
C MET A 63 -5.58 -5.45 3.83
N GLY A 64 -6.50 -6.31 4.26
CA GLY A 64 -6.51 -7.72 3.85
C GLY A 64 -6.62 -7.91 2.32
N VAL A 65 -7.42 -7.08 1.64
CA VAL A 65 -7.49 -7.10 0.17
C VAL A 65 -6.22 -6.55 -0.44
N ARG A 66 -5.68 -5.46 0.09
CA ARG A 66 -4.45 -4.88 -0.44
C ARG A 66 -3.27 -5.83 -0.36
N PHE A 67 -3.18 -6.63 0.70
CA PHE A 67 -2.14 -7.64 0.80
C PHE A 67 -2.26 -8.71 -0.28
N MET A 68 -3.49 -9.14 -0.61
CA MET A 68 -3.73 -10.04 -1.74
C MET A 68 -3.32 -9.40 -3.06
N GLU A 69 -3.69 -8.14 -3.29
CA GLU A 69 -3.34 -7.41 -4.52
C GLU A 69 -1.82 -7.30 -4.71
N HIS A 70 -1.07 -6.96 -3.66
CA HIS A 70 0.40 -6.84 -3.74
C HIS A 70 1.07 -8.16 -4.05
N VAL A 71 0.64 -9.23 -3.39
CA VAL A 71 1.22 -10.57 -3.60
C VAL A 71 0.83 -11.13 -4.96
N ARG A 72 -0.38 -10.85 -5.44
CA ARG A 72 -0.80 -11.17 -6.82
C ARG A 72 0.05 -10.41 -7.84
N ALA A 73 0.26 -9.12 -7.63
CA ALA A 73 1.11 -8.28 -8.49
C ALA A 73 2.56 -8.77 -8.53
N LEU A 74 3.08 -9.31 -7.42
CA LEU A 74 4.39 -9.96 -7.38
C LEU A 74 4.44 -11.23 -8.22
N GLU A 75 3.37 -12.03 -8.22
CA GLU A 75 3.28 -13.25 -9.01
C GLU A 75 3.12 -12.96 -10.51
N GLU A 76 2.27 -11.99 -10.88
CA GLU A 76 1.92 -11.70 -12.28
C GLU A 76 2.98 -10.81 -12.96
N ASP A 77 3.37 -9.70 -12.33
CA ASP A 77 4.21 -8.64 -12.94
C ASP A 77 5.32 -8.14 -11.99
N GLY A 78 5.87 -9.04 -11.17
CA GLY A 78 6.84 -8.71 -10.12
C GLY A 78 8.02 -7.85 -10.60
N LYS A 79 8.58 -8.15 -11.78
CA LYS A 79 9.73 -7.40 -12.31
C LYS A 79 9.39 -5.94 -12.60
N GLU A 80 8.22 -5.69 -13.18
CA GLU A 80 7.81 -4.36 -13.63
C GLU A 80 7.31 -3.50 -12.46
N LEU A 81 6.62 -4.11 -11.50
CA LEU A 81 6.04 -3.42 -10.36
C LEU A 81 6.99 -3.34 -9.16
N TRP A 82 7.74 -4.41 -8.92
CA TRP A 82 8.56 -4.61 -7.71
C TRP A 82 10.06 -4.71 -7.97
N GLY A 83 10.51 -4.74 -9.24
CA GLY A 83 11.93 -4.89 -9.57
C GLY A 83 12.52 -6.26 -9.25
N VAL A 84 11.68 -7.23 -8.85
CA VAL A 84 12.08 -8.58 -8.41
C VAL A 84 11.15 -9.64 -9.02
N ASN A 85 11.66 -10.85 -9.21
CA ASN A 85 10.88 -11.95 -9.76
C ASN A 85 10.34 -12.86 -8.65
N ILE A 86 9.18 -13.48 -8.89
CA ILE A 86 8.60 -14.44 -7.96
C ILE A 86 9.50 -15.67 -7.75
N GLU A 87 10.32 -16.03 -8.73
CA GLU A 87 11.31 -17.12 -8.64
C GLU A 87 12.39 -16.82 -7.59
N GLU A 88 12.78 -15.56 -7.41
CA GLU A 88 13.79 -15.15 -6.40
C GLU A 88 13.23 -15.32 -4.99
N ILE A 89 11.94 -15.05 -4.82
CA ILE A 89 11.20 -15.29 -3.56
C ILE A 89 11.04 -16.79 -3.31
N LYS A 90 10.62 -17.56 -4.32
CA LYS A 90 10.45 -19.02 -4.23
C LYS A 90 11.77 -19.76 -3.93
N ALA A 91 12.89 -19.23 -4.42
CA ALA A 91 14.23 -19.74 -4.14
C ALA A 91 14.78 -19.30 -2.77
N GLY A 92 14.05 -18.47 -2.01
CA GLY A 92 14.47 -17.98 -0.70
C GLY A 92 15.54 -16.89 -0.74
N LYS A 93 15.85 -16.31 -1.91
CA LYS A 93 16.78 -15.17 -2.02
C LYS A 93 16.17 -13.88 -1.48
N ILE A 94 14.84 -13.76 -1.60
CA ILE A 94 14.06 -12.64 -1.10
C ILE A 94 13.03 -13.14 -0.11
N THR A 95 13.04 -12.57 1.08
CA THR A 95 12.00 -12.75 2.09
C THR A 95 11.05 -11.56 2.09
N ILE A 96 9.74 -11.82 2.07
CA ILE A 96 8.73 -10.75 2.10
C ILE A 96 8.12 -10.69 3.50
N LYS A 97 8.05 -9.48 4.04
CA LYS A 97 7.26 -9.17 5.23
C LYS A 97 6.33 -8.01 4.95
N ILE A 98 5.15 -8.06 5.52
CA ILE A 98 4.22 -6.94 5.55
C ILE A 98 3.93 -6.62 7.02
N GLU A 99 4.25 -5.40 7.43
CA GLU A 99 4.10 -4.90 8.79
C GLU A 99 2.91 -3.95 8.85
N VAL A 100 2.01 -4.18 9.80
CA VAL A 100 0.91 -3.24 10.07
C VAL A 100 1.44 -2.18 11.02
N LEU A 101 1.54 -0.94 10.55
CA LEU A 101 2.11 0.18 11.31
C LEU A 101 1.04 0.84 12.19
N LYS A 102 -0.14 1.09 11.61
CA LYS A 102 -1.27 1.74 12.29
C LYS A 102 -2.58 1.08 11.89
N THR A 103 -3.50 1.00 12.85
CA THR A 103 -4.89 0.57 12.66
C THR A 103 -5.84 1.63 13.23
N GLY A 104 -7.15 1.51 13.00
CA GLY A 104 -8.17 2.39 13.57
C GLY A 104 -8.39 3.69 12.80
N LEU A 105 -7.79 3.82 11.63
CA LEU A 105 -7.84 5.05 10.84
C LEU A 105 -8.98 4.95 9.82
N LEU A 106 -10.21 5.25 10.22
CA LEU A 106 -11.39 5.11 9.34
C LEU A 106 -11.51 6.26 8.32
N ASN A 107 -11.08 7.46 8.70
CA ASN A 107 -11.05 8.61 7.80
C ASN A 107 -9.89 8.47 6.80
N GLU A 108 -10.17 8.74 5.52
CA GLU A 108 -9.16 8.66 4.47
C GLU A 108 -8.07 9.73 4.61
N ILE A 109 -8.41 10.93 5.08
CA ILE A 109 -7.45 12.02 5.31
C ILE A 109 -6.47 11.59 6.40
N ASP A 110 -6.97 11.08 7.53
CA ASP A 110 -6.12 10.61 8.64
C ASP A 110 -5.21 9.46 8.21
N ARG A 111 -5.73 8.53 7.38
CA ARG A 111 -4.91 7.45 6.81
C ARG A 111 -3.80 7.96 5.92
N ARG A 112 -4.10 8.92 5.03
CA ARG A 112 -3.12 9.51 4.12
C ARG A 112 -2.06 10.31 4.88
N ASP A 113 -2.46 11.10 5.87
CA ASP A 113 -1.51 11.83 6.70
C ASP A 113 -0.62 10.88 7.52
N ALA A 114 -1.19 9.78 8.04
CA ALA A 114 -0.41 8.73 8.68
C ALA A 114 0.55 8.05 7.71
N GLU A 115 0.10 7.67 6.50
CA GLU A 115 0.94 7.10 5.43
C GLU A 115 2.17 7.98 5.21
N ILE A 116 1.96 9.29 4.98
CA ILE A 116 3.04 10.27 4.77
C ILE A 116 4.00 10.31 5.95
N GLY A 117 3.48 10.30 7.18
CA GLY A 117 4.30 10.28 8.39
C GLY A 117 5.26 9.10 8.41
N GLU A 118 4.74 7.89 8.17
CA GLU A 118 5.55 6.67 8.15
C GLU A 118 6.58 6.69 7.00
N ILE A 119 6.21 7.18 5.82
CA ILE A 119 7.16 7.29 4.70
C ILE A 119 8.32 8.22 5.05
N ASN A 120 8.04 9.37 5.67
CA ASN A 120 9.09 10.29 6.07
C ASN A 120 10.03 9.67 7.11
N GLU A 121 9.51 8.81 7.99
CA GLU A 121 10.28 8.11 9.01
C GLU A 121 11.13 6.97 8.42
N TYR A 122 10.53 6.07 7.64
CA TYR A 122 11.18 4.85 7.16
C TYR A 122 11.91 5.00 5.82
N GLN A 123 11.63 6.07 5.06
CA GLN A 123 12.22 6.35 3.75
C GLN A 123 12.24 5.11 2.82
N PRO A 124 11.06 4.52 2.52
CA PRO A 124 10.98 3.29 1.73
C PRO A 124 11.55 3.48 0.31
N ILE A 125 12.22 2.45 -0.20
CA ILE A 125 12.99 2.52 -1.45
C ILE A 125 12.14 3.00 -2.63
N PHE A 126 10.90 2.53 -2.71
CA PHE A 126 10.02 2.90 -3.82
C PHE A 126 9.58 4.33 -3.75
N GLN A 127 9.35 4.91 -2.58
CA GLN A 127 8.75 6.23 -2.54
C GLN A 127 9.74 7.27 -2.08
N VAL A 128 10.26 8.02 -3.06
CA VAL A 128 11.39 8.95 -2.90
C VAL A 128 10.93 10.33 -2.46
N GLU A 129 9.75 10.75 -2.90
CA GLU A 129 9.31 12.13 -2.75
C GLU A 129 7.79 12.21 -2.72
N TYR A 130 7.30 12.96 -1.74
CA TYR A 130 5.89 13.24 -1.50
C TYR A 130 5.70 14.74 -1.60
N GLU A 131 5.36 15.22 -2.79
CA GLU A 131 4.96 16.61 -2.95
C GLU A 131 3.47 16.72 -2.60
N LYS A 132 3.17 17.36 -1.47
CA LYS A 132 1.81 17.79 -1.14
C LYS A 132 1.41 18.82 -2.17
N TYR A 133 0.38 18.52 -2.95
CA TYR A 133 -0.21 19.52 -3.82
C TYR A 133 -1.71 19.61 -3.56
N TYR A 134 -2.20 20.84 -3.65
CA TYR A 134 -3.58 21.19 -3.43
C TYR A 134 -4.12 21.64 -4.79
N PRO A 135 -4.71 20.74 -5.61
CA PRO A 135 -5.17 21.09 -6.96
C PRO A 135 -6.17 22.24 -6.94
N ASN A 136 -6.84 22.40 -5.80
CA ASN A 136 -7.86 23.39 -5.54
C ASN A 136 -7.38 24.63 -4.77
N ASP A 137 -6.09 24.80 -4.41
CA ASP A 137 -5.54 25.97 -3.64
C ASP A 137 -5.51 27.28 -4.46
N LYS A 138 -6.60 27.54 -5.16
CA LYS A 138 -7.03 28.81 -5.74
C LYS A 138 -8.32 29.22 -5.02
N ALA A 139 -8.68 30.49 -5.10
CA ALA A 139 -9.91 30.98 -4.47
C ALA A 139 -11.15 30.23 -5.03
N GLN A 140 -11.91 29.59 -4.14
CA GLN A 140 -13.13 28.85 -4.49
C GLN A 140 -14.34 29.41 -3.75
N LYS A 141 -15.51 29.38 -4.40
CA LYS A 141 -16.78 29.87 -3.87
C LYS A 141 -17.82 28.74 -3.87
N GLN A 142 -18.44 28.48 -2.72
CA GLN A 142 -19.44 27.43 -2.56
C GLN A 142 -20.63 28.00 -1.77
N ASN A 143 -21.86 27.73 -2.19
CA ASN A 143 -23.09 28.24 -1.55
C ASN A 143 -23.06 29.76 -1.28
N GLY A 144 -22.50 30.54 -2.19
CA GLY A 144 -22.43 32.00 -2.08
C GLY A 144 -21.33 32.56 -1.17
N ARG A 145 -20.59 31.72 -0.43
CA ARG A 145 -19.45 32.15 0.40
C ARG A 145 -18.11 31.77 -0.22
N TRP A 146 -17.10 32.62 -0.05
CA TRP A 146 -15.72 32.26 -0.33
C TRP A 146 -15.24 31.26 0.71
N LEU A 147 -14.64 30.16 0.27
CA LEU A 147 -14.06 29.17 1.15
C LEU A 147 -12.74 29.69 1.75
N LEU A 148 -12.52 29.40 3.03
CA LEU A 148 -11.26 29.65 3.70
C LEU A 148 -10.20 28.67 3.20
N ARG A 149 -8.93 29.08 3.28
CA ARG A 149 -7.82 28.30 2.73
C ARG A 149 -7.72 26.88 3.29
N HIS A 150 -8.11 26.68 4.55
CA HIS A 150 -8.14 25.33 5.14
C HIS A 150 -9.30 24.48 4.62
N GLU A 151 -10.47 25.07 4.33
CA GLU A 151 -11.63 24.39 3.72
C GLU A 151 -11.33 23.96 2.28
N ILE A 152 -10.48 24.71 1.57
CA ILE A 152 -10.01 24.40 0.21
C ILE A 152 -8.94 23.29 0.21
N ARG A 153 -8.15 23.21 1.29
CA ARG A 153 -7.01 22.30 1.43
C ARG A 153 -7.39 20.95 2.04
N GLU A 154 -8.66 20.69 2.31
CA GLU A 154 -9.16 19.37 2.73
C GLU A 154 -8.85 18.30 1.66
N ASP A 155 -8.87 18.69 0.38
CA ASP A 155 -8.49 17.87 -0.76
C ASP A 155 -6.96 17.79 -0.92
N GLN A 156 -6.31 17.06 -0.01
CA GLN A 156 -4.88 16.78 -0.09
C GLN A 156 -4.60 15.71 -1.15
N TYR A 157 -3.80 16.05 -2.15
CA TYR A 157 -3.28 15.08 -3.11
C TYR A 157 -1.78 14.91 -2.94
N ILE A 158 -1.35 13.66 -3.05
CA ILE A 158 0.04 13.27 -2.95
C ILE A 158 0.51 12.95 -4.35
N LYS A 159 1.49 13.70 -4.85
CA LYS A 159 2.25 13.27 -6.02
C LYS A 159 3.30 12.27 -5.55
N ARG A 160 3.10 11.00 -5.92
CA ARG A 160 4.00 9.90 -5.55
C ARG A 160 5.07 9.74 -6.62
N LYS A 161 6.34 9.99 -6.27
CA LYS A 161 7.46 9.70 -7.16
C LYS A 161 8.05 8.34 -6.80
N TYR A 162 7.90 7.39 -7.72
CA TYR A 162 8.41 6.03 -7.51
C TYR A 162 9.82 5.84 -8.08
N ARG A 163 10.77 5.30 -7.30
CA ARG A 163 12.05 4.75 -7.81
C ARG A 163 11.86 3.26 -8.07
N ARG A 164 11.73 2.87 -9.33
CA ARG A 164 11.67 1.44 -9.71
C ARG A 164 13.04 0.84 -9.97
N GLU A 165 14.04 1.70 -10.16
CA GLU A 165 15.39 1.30 -10.52
C GLU A 165 16.24 1.09 -9.27
N ARG A 166 16.99 -0.03 -9.24
CA ARG A 166 18.05 -0.40 -8.27
C ARG A 166 17.66 -1.22 -7.03
N ILE A 167 16.45 -1.80 -6.90
CA ILE A 167 16.12 -2.65 -5.73
C ILE A 167 17.15 -3.77 -5.49
N LYS A 168 17.64 -4.41 -6.56
CA LYS A 168 18.64 -5.49 -6.43
C LYS A 168 19.94 -5.03 -5.77
N GLU A 169 20.30 -3.76 -5.96
CA GLU A 169 21.50 -3.18 -5.35
C GLU A 169 21.34 -2.91 -3.86
N PHE A 170 20.09 -2.79 -3.37
CA PHE A 170 19.81 -2.70 -1.94
C PHE A 170 19.64 -4.08 -1.31
N LEU A 171 19.26 -5.09 -2.09
CA LEU A 171 19.04 -6.45 -1.61
C LEU A 171 20.30 -7.32 -1.65
N ASP A 172 21.45 -6.79 -2.11
CA ASP A 172 22.70 -7.52 -2.34
C ASP A 172 22.49 -8.81 -3.18
N LEU A 173 21.68 -8.72 -4.24
CA LEU A 173 21.27 -9.85 -5.11
C LEU A 173 21.99 -9.95 -6.46
#